data_AF-A0A4Q3F2A8-F1
#
_entry.id   AF-A0A4Q3F2A8-F1
#
_cell.length_a   1.000
_cell.length_b   1.000
_cell.length_c   1.000
_cell.angle_alpha   90.00
_cell.angle_beta   90.00
_cell.angle_gamma   90.00
#
_symmetry.space_group_name_H-M   'P 1'
#
loop_
_entity.id
_entity.type
_entity.pdbx_description
1 polymer ?
#
loop_
_entity_poly.entity_id
_entity_poly.type
_entity_poly.pdbx_seq_one_letter_code
_entity_poly.pdbx_strand_id
1 'polypeptide(L)'
;MAKATAQATGAPRRNPSGNPQMAALMRTRTFRTKLSAFLREENVGLILSQARGTDGTVFTTNGASYADTAKAVAPELETSGEDYLRIVRLLKAGQKVEMEADIKTRFITNDLQGYNVVAEIAGTDKKLKDQVVMIGGHFDSWQGATGATDNAAGSAVMMEAMRILKAINFKPKRTIRIALWSSEEQGLFGSRNYVLNHFGDPKTMQLKTEQEKLSAYYNLDNGTGKIRGVFMQGNDAVAPIFKAWLEPFKDLGATTVTIRNTGSTDHVSFDAVGIPGFQFIQDPMDYFARTHHSNQDTYDRLVEDDLKQAATIVASFVYNTSQREQMMPRKELPKATAALN
;
A
#
# COMPACT_ATOMS: atom_id res chain seq x y z
N MET A 1 -47.89 37.86 -12.11
CA MET A 1 -46.49 38.27 -11.89
C MET A 1 -45.75 37.12 -11.26
N ALA A 2 -44.78 36.55 -11.97
CA ALA A 2 -43.93 35.46 -11.51
C ALA A 2 -42.83 35.96 -10.58
N LYS A 3 -42.38 35.11 -9.66
CA LYS A 3 -41.01 34.98 -9.13
C LYS A 3 -40.93 33.60 -8.45
N ALA A 4 -40.52 32.57 -9.18
CA ALA A 4 -39.14 32.15 -9.45
C ALA A 4 -38.56 31.28 -8.31
N THR A 5 -38.51 30.00 -8.64
CA THR A 5 -37.87 28.86 -7.99
C THR A 5 -36.34 28.97 -7.96
N ALA A 6 -35.73 28.43 -6.91
CA ALA A 6 -34.36 27.93 -6.96
C ALA A 6 -34.34 26.52 -6.35
N GLN A 7 -34.52 25.51 -7.19
CA GLN A 7 -34.21 24.12 -6.86
C GLN A 7 -32.69 23.97 -6.87
N ALA A 8 -32.11 23.65 -5.73
CA ALA A 8 -30.75 23.13 -5.66
C ALA A 8 -30.72 21.80 -6.42
N THR A 9 -30.04 21.79 -7.57
CA THR A 9 -29.79 20.60 -8.36
C THR A 9 -28.86 19.67 -7.58
N GLY A 10 -29.45 18.69 -6.90
CA GLY A 10 -28.71 17.57 -6.33
C GLY A 10 -28.06 16.77 -7.46
N ALA A 11 -26.73 16.75 -7.50
CA ALA A 11 -26.00 15.83 -8.35
C ALA A 11 -26.41 14.38 -8.01
N PRO A 12 -26.69 13.51 -9.00
CA PRO A 12 -27.13 12.16 -8.73
C PRO A 12 -26.01 11.37 -8.04
N ARG A 13 -26.34 10.81 -6.87
CA ARG A 13 -25.48 9.87 -6.12
C ARG A 13 -25.13 8.69 -7.03
N ARG A 14 -23.82 8.52 -7.26
CA ARG A 14 -23.27 7.48 -8.13
C ARG A 14 -23.52 6.10 -7.51
N ASN A 15 -24.25 5.26 -8.24
CA ASN A 15 -24.60 3.89 -7.88
C ASN A 15 -23.30 3.03 -7.77
N PRO A 16 -23.08 2.21 -6.71
CA PRO A 16 -21.82 1.48 -6.52
C PRO A 16 -21.55 0.38 -7.58
N SER A 17 -22.54 0.02 -8.37
CA SER A 17 -22.46 -0.98 -9.45
C SER A 17 -21.93 -0.43 -10.79
N GLY A 18 -21.60 0.87 -10.87
CA GLY A 18 -21.36 1.58 -12.13
C GLY A 18 -19.95 2.12 -12.34
N ASN A 19 -18.90 1.52 -11.77
CA ASN A 19 -17.52 1.92 -12.11
C ASN A 19 -16.99 1.03 -13.26
N PRO A 20 -16.86 1.55 -14.50
CA PRO A 20 -16.38 0.77 -15.65
C PRO A 20 -15.00 0.15 -15.44
N GLN A 21 -14.16 0.79 -14.63
CA GLN A 21 -12.82 0.31 -14.30
C GLN A 21 -12.88 -0.91 -13.37
N MET A 22 -13.75 -0.90 -12.36
CA MET A 22 -13.98 -2.06 -11.48
C MET A 22 -14.60 -3.22 -12.26
N ALA A 23 -15.55 -2.93 -13.15
CA ALA A 23 -16.13 -3.96 -14.02
C ALA A 23 -15.09 -4.58 -14.96
N ALA A 24 -14.18 -3.78 -15.53
CA ALA A 24 -13.08 -4.27 -16.36
C ALA A 24 -12.09 -5.13 -15.54
N LEU A 25 -11.77 -4.71 -14.32
CA LEU A 25 -10.89 -5.47 -13.41
C LEU A 25 -11.51 -6.82 -13.04
N MET A 26 -12.80 -6.85 -12.70
CA MET A 26 -13.53 -8.09 -12.43
C MET A 26 -13.57 -9.01 -13.65
N ARG A 27 -13.83 -8.49 -14.85
CA ARG A 27 -13.77 -9.28 -16.10
C ARG A 27 -12.39 -9.89 -16.32
N THR A 28 -11.34 -9.11 -16.13
CA THR A 28 -9.95 -9.57 -16.28
C THR A 28 -9.63 -10.67 -15.27
N ARG A 29 -10.04 -10.50 -14.00
CA ARG A 29 -9.85 -11.51 -12.96
C ARG A 29 -10.59 -12.81 -13.29
N THR A 30 -11.87 -12.72 -13.69
CA THR A 30 -12.66 -13.88 -14.10
C THR A 30 -12.05 -14.60 -15.30
N PHE A 31 -11.55 -13.85 -16.28
CA PHE A 31 -10.86 -14.43 -17.44
C PHE A 31 -9.58 -15.17 -17.01
N ARG A 32 -8.73 -14.55 -16.19
CA ARG A 32 -7.50 -15.19 -15.66
C ARG A 32 -7.81 -16.47 -14.89
N THR A 33 -8.85 -16.47 -14.06
CA THR A 33 -9.28 -17.69 -13.33
C THR A 33 -9.69 -18.81 -14.29
N LYS A 34 -10.49 -18.49 -15.31
CA LYS A 34 -10.91 -19.47 -16.33
C LYS A 34 -9.74 -19.99 -17.15
N LEU A 35 -8.84 -19.09 -17.58
CA LEU A 35 -7.64 -19.46 -18.31
C LEU A 35 -6.74 -20.38 -17.48
N SER A 36 -6.53 -20.05 -16.20
CA SER A 36 -5.72 -20.89 -15.30
C SER A 36 -6.34 -22.27 -15.08
N ALA A 37 -7.68 -22.36 -15.03
CA ALA A 37 -8.38 -23.65 -14.95
C ALA A 37 -8.20 -24.47 -16.24
N PHE A 38 -8.41 -23.84 -17.40
CA PHE A 38 -8.20 -24.46 -18.71
C PHE A 38 -6.77 -24.99 -18.89
N LEU A 39 -5.75 -24.17 -18.62
CA LEU A 39 -4.34 -24.58 -18.75
C LEU A 39 -3.99 -25.77 -17.84
N ARG A 40 -4.63 -25.87 -16.66
CA ARG A 40 -4.49 -27.02 -15.77
C ARG A 40 -5.18 -28.26 -16.34
N GLU A 41 -6.39 -28.12 -16.85
CA GLU A 41 -7.18 -29.21 -17.45
C GLU A 41 -6.47 -29.82 -18.69
N GLU A 42 -5.81 -28.98 -19.48
CA GLU A 42 -5.00 -29.39 -20.64
C GLU A 42 -3.63 -29.98 -20.27
N ASN A 43 -3.30 -30.09 -18.97
CA ASN A 43 -2.00 -30.57 -18.47
C ASN A 43 -0.79 -29.83 -19.06
N VAL A 44 -0.89 -28.50 -19.20
CA VAL A 44 0.21 -27.67 -19.69
C VAL A 44 1.43 -27.81 -18.77
N GLY A 45 2.56 -28.26 -19.34
CA GLY A 45 3.80 -28.49 -18.59
C GLY A 45 4.55 -27.22 -18.17
N LEU A 46 4.41 -26.13 -18.94
CA LEU A 46 5.02 -24.83 -18.68
C LEU A 46 4.24 -23.72 -19.39
N ILE A 47 3.94 -22.65 -18.67
CA ILE A 47 3.49 -21.39 -19.25
C ILE A 47 4.71 -20.51 -19.47
N LEU A 48 4.91 -20.07 -20.71
CA LEU A 48 5.88 -19.01 -21.01
C LEU A 48 5.12 -17.70 -21.17
N SER A 49 5.46 -16.70 -20.36
CA SER A 49 4.85 -15.38 -20.41
C SER A 49 5.88 -14.28 -20.70
N GLN A 50 5.35 -13.19 -21.25
CA GLN A 50 6.13 -11.99 -21.51
C GLN A 50 6.10 -11.12 -20.25
N ALA A 51 7.26 -10.96 -19.60
CA ALA A 51 7.41 -10.02 -18.50
C ALA A 51 7.11 -8.59 -18.99
N ARG A 52 6.62 -7.76 -18.07
CA ARG A 52 6.63 -6.31 -18.29
C ARG A 52 8.09 -5.83 -18.24
N GLY A 53 8.38 -4.72 -18.92
CA GLY A 53 9.67 -4.03 -18.85
C GLY A 53 10.42 -4.00 -20.17
N THR A 54 11.49 -3.21 -20.20
CA THR A 54 12.44 -3.04 -21.31
C THR A 54 13.84 -2.84 -20.74
N ASP A 55 14.87 -2.88 -21.60
CA ASP A 55 16.27 -2.58 -21.25
C ASP A 55 16.82 -3.44 -20.10
N GLY A 56 16.41 -4.71 -20.03
CA GLY A 56 16.83 -5.65 -18.99
C GLY A 56 16.09 -5.53 -17.65
N THR A 57 15.09 -4.64 -17.55
CA THR A 57 14.16 -4.63 -16.42
C THR A 57 13.15 -5.76 -16.56
N VAL A 58 13.10 -6.64 -15.57
CA VAL A 58 12.11 -7.71 -15.45
C VAL A 58 11.31 -7.43 -14.19
N PHE A 59 10.02 -7.21 -14.35
CA PHE A 59 9.12 -7.05 -13.22
C PHE A 59 8.72 -8.42 -12.69
N THR A 60 8.89 -8.65 -11.39
CA THR A 60 8.35 -9.81 -10.70
C THR A 60 6.83 -9.66 -10.61
N THR A 61 6.10 -10.69 -11.02
CA THR A 61 4.67 -10.74 -10.79
C THR A 61 4.30 -11.88 -9.85
N ASN A 62 3.15 -11.72 -9.21
CA ASN A 62 2.57 -12.79 -8.45
C ASN A 62 1.86 -13.80 -9.37
N GLY A 63 2.39 -15.02 -9.45
CA GLY A 63 1.81 -16.09 -10.25
C GLY A 63 0.57 -16.77 -9.62
N ALA A 64 0.33 -16.64 -8.31
CA ALA A 64 -0.76 -17.32 -7.62
C ALA A 64 -1.22 -16.65 -6.32
N SER A 65 -2.34 -17.11 -5.76
CA SER A 65 -2.76 -16.67 -4.41
C SER A 65 -1.79 -17.20 -3.33
N TYR A 66 -1.43 -16.34 -2.36
CA TYR A 66 -0.68 -16.74 -1.16
C TYR A 66 -1.57 -17.25 -0.02
N ALA A 67 -2.87 -17.38 -0.24
CA ALA A 67 -3.76 -18.02 0.71
C ALA A 67 -3.31 -19.48 0.96
N ASP A 68 -3.38 -19.92 2.21
CA ASP A 68 -3.16 -21.30 2.63
C ASP A 68 -4.11 -22.31 1.94
N THR A 69 -5.23 -21.81 1.46
CA THR A 69 -6.27 -22.53 0.71
C THR A 69 -6.13 -22.41 -0.81
N ALA A 70 -5.05 -21.80 -1.31
CA ALA A 70 -4.82 -21.63 -2.74
C ALA A 70 -4.64 -22.98 -3.46
N LYS A 71 -5.26 -23.12 -4.63
CA LYS A 71 -5.06 -24.27 -5.50
C LYS A 71 -3.73 -24.14 -6.24
N ALA A 72 -3.03 -25.25 -6.43
CA ALA A 72 -1.83 -25.30 -7.27
C ALA A 72 -2.12 -24.75 -8.69
N VAL A 73 -1.19 -23.96 -9.22
CA VAL A 73 -1.23 -23.43 -10.59
C VAL A 73 -0.19 -24.15 -11.45
N ALA A 74 -0.36 -24.09 -12.78
CA ALA A 74 0.69 -24.57 -13.69
C ALA A 74 1.96 -23.74 -13.50
N PRO A 75 3.16 -24.33 -13.65
CA PRO A 75 4.40 -23.57 -13.59
C PRO A 75 4.43 -22.49 -14.68
N GLU A 76 4.90 -21.31 -14.33
CA GLU A 76 5.03 -20.17 -15.23
C GLU A 76 6.44 -19.61 -15.17
N LEU A 77 7.01 -19.29 -16.34
CA LEU A 77 8.26 -18.56 -16.48
C LEU A 77 8.01 -17.29 -17.27
N GLU A 78 8.36 -16.17 -16.66
CA GLU A 78 8.38 -14.86 -17.29
C GLU A 78 9.71 -14.64 -18.00
N THR A 79 9.67 -14.12 -19.23
CA THR A 79 10.85 -13.79 -20.04
C THR A 79 10.85 -12.32 -20.43
N SER A 80 12.02 -11.78 -20.77
CA SER A 80 12.11 -10.44 -21.34
C SER A 80 11.21 -10.31 -22.57
N GLY A 81 10.75 -9.09 -22.87
CA GLY A 81 9.96 -8.85 -24.08
C GLY A 81 10.70 -9.25 -25.35
N GLU A 82 12.00 -9.01 -25.37
CA GLU A 82 12.90 -9.30 -26.48
C GLU A 82 13.02 -10.80 -26.74
N ASP A 83 13.21 -11.60 -25.69
CA ASP A 83 13.32 -13.06 -25.77
C ASP A 83 11.99 -13.70 -26.15
N TYR A 84 10.90 -13.27 -25.49
CA TYR A 84 9.55 -13.74 -25.80
C TYR A 84 9.19 -13.50 -27.27
N LEU A 85 9.39 -12.26 -27.75
CA LEU A 85 9.07 -11.89 -29.12
C LEU A 85 9.99 -12.57 -30.13
N ARG A 86 11.24 -12.91 -29.76
CA ARG A 86 12.12 -13.74 -30.60
C ARG A 86 11.54 -15.13 -30.81
N ILE A 87 11.07 -15.78 -29.74
CA ILE A 87 10.43 -17.10 -29.82
C ILE A 87 9.18 -17.02 -30.72
N VAL A 88 8.34 -16.00 -30.53
CA VAL A 88 7.16 -15.78 -31.37
C VAL A 88 7.52 -15.60 -32.85
N ARG A 89 8.60 -14.85 -33.16
CA ARG A 89 9.07 -14.65 -34.54
C ARG A 89 9.56 -15.97 -35.18
N LEU A 90 10.29 -16.80 -34.43
CA LEU A 90 10.75 -18.10 -34.91
C LEU A 90 9.58 -19.03 -35.24
N LEU A 91 8.59 -19.12 -34.34
CA LEU A 91 7.37 -19.91 -34.55
C LEU A 91 6.58 -19.43 -35.79
N LYS A 92 6.40 -18.11 -35.94
CA LYS A 92 5.74 -17.52 -37.12
C LYS A 92 6.49 -17.78 -38.42
N ALA A 93 7.81 -17.94 -38.38
CA ALA A 93 8.64 -18.30 -39.52
C ALA A 93 8.68 -19.82 -39.79
N GLY A 94 7.82 -20.60 -39.14
CA GLY A 94 7.76 -22.06 -39.30
C GLY A 94 8.95 -22.81 -38.72
N GLN A 95 9.76 -22.15 -37.87
CA GLN A 95 10.90 -22.79 -37.23
C GLN A 95 10.44 -23.56 -36.00
N LYS A 96 10.96 -24.79 -35.84
CA LYS A 96 10.77 -25.56 -34.61
C LYS A 96 11.53 -24.86 -33.48
N VAL A 97 10.85 -24.61 -32.36
CA VAL A 97 11.47 -24.12 -31.13
C VAL A 97 11.30 -25.21 -30.08
N GLU A 98 12.42 -25.61 -29.46
CA GLU A 98 12.44 -26.51 -28.32
C GLU A 98 12.95 -25.74 -27.11
N MET A 99 12.34 -25.99 -25.95
CA MET A 99 12.72 -25.36 -24.69
C MET A 99 12.82 -26.42 -23.61
N GLU A 100 13.83 -26.25 -22.76
CA GLU A 100 13.99 -27.00 -21.51
C GLU A 100 13.91 -26.00 -20.36
N ALA A 101 13.19 -26.37 -19.29
CA ALA A 101 13.05 -25.57 -18.09
C ALA A 101 13.19 -26.45 -16.85
N ASP A 102 14.01 -26.00 -15.90
CA ASP A 102 14.15 -26.60 -14.57
C ASP A 102 13.65 -25.59 -13.53
N ILE A 103 12.48 -25.87 -12.96
CA ILE A 103 11.84 -25.01 -11.97
C ILE A 103 11.81 -25.74 -10.63
N LYS A 104 12.61 -25.24 -9.68
CA LYS A 104 12.70 -25.78 -8.33
C LYS A 104 12.01 -24.85 -7.36
N THR A 105 10.78 -25.20 -7.00
CA THR A 105 9.97 -24.45 -6.03
C THR A 105 9.79 -25.29 -4.76
N ARG A 106 9.97 -24.65 -3.60
CA ARG A 106 9.64 -25.24 -2.30
C ARG A 106 8.61 -24.36 -1.62
N PHE A 107 7.45 -24.95 -1.31
CA PHE A 107 6.45 -24.29 -0.48
C PHE A 107 6.82 -24.48 1.00
N ILE A 108 6.73 -23.40 1.78
CA ILE A 108 6.92 -23.40 3.22
C ILE A 108 5.53 -23.29 3.84
N THR A 109 4.95 -24.42 4.22
CA THR A 109 3.57 -24.51 4.75
C THR A 109 3.50 -24.95 6.21
N ASN A 110 4.65 -25.26 6.81
CA ASN A 110 4.73 -25.82 8.17
C ASN A 110 4.66 -24.72 9.24
N ASP A 111 4.94 -23.48 8.87
CA ASP A 111 4.79 -22.29 9.70
C ASP A 111 4.28 -21.15 8.82
N LEU A 112 3.07 -20.68 9.12
CA LEU A 112 2.41 -19.57 8.41
C LEU A 112 2.43 -18.29 9.25
N GLN A 113 3.15 -18.29 10.38
CA GLN A 113 3.19 -17.15 11.29
C GLN A 113 4.02 -16.02 10.69
N GLY A 114 3.39 -14.88 10.46
CA GLY A 114 4.05 -13.60 10.17
C GLY A 114 4.38 -12.84 11.45
N TYR A 115 5.40 -11.98 11.40
CA TYR A 115 5.84 -11.17 12.54
C TYR A 115 5.93 -9.69 12.15
N ASN A 116 5.11 -8.86 12.79
CA ASN A 116 5.21 -7.40 12.64
C ASN A 116 6.19 -6.86 13.68
N VAL A 117 6.96 -5.83 13.32
CA VAL A 117 7.84 -5.12 14.26
C VAL A 117 7.11 -3.89 14.77
N VAL A 118 6.97 -3.73 16.08
CA VAL A 118 6.27 -2.59 16.70
C VAL A 118 7.13 -1.97 17.78
N ALA A 119 7.18 -0.63 17.81
CA ALA A 119 7.86 0.13 18.86
C ALA A 119 7.13 1.43 19.18
N GLU A 120 7.43 2.03 20.34
CA GLU A 120 6.71 3.21 20.82
C GLU A 120 7.62 4.28 21.45
N ILE A 121 7.18 5.53 21.32
CA ILE A 121 7.56 6.64 22.20
C ILE A 121 6.34 6.96 23.07
N ALA A 122 6.44 6.68 24.37
CA ALA A 122 5.33 6.83 25.30
C ALA A 122 4.85 8.28 25.43
N GLY A 123 3.53 8.47 25.45
CA GLY A 123 2.91 9.76 25.71
C GLY A 123 3.07 10.21 27.17
N THR A 124 3.16 11.52 27.40
CA THR A 124 3.40 12.09 28.73
C THR A 124 2.19 12.78 29.35
N ASP A 125 1.15 13.06 28.56
CA ASP A 125 -0.05 13.74 29.07
C ASP A 125 -0.96 12.79 29.85
N LYS A 126 -1.45 13.21 31.02
CA LYS A 126 -2.26 12.34 31.90
C LYS A 126 -3.56 11.85 31.27
N LYS A 127 -4.15 12.61 30.34
CA LYS A 127 -5.42 12.30 29.69
C LYS A 127 -5.23 11.69 28.30
N LEU A 128 -4.16 12.08 27.60
CA LEU A 128 -3.96 11.72 26.19
C LEU A 128 -2.95 10.59 25.96
N LYS A 129 -2.14 10.20 26.96
CA LYS A 129 -1.08 9.19 26.77
C LYS A 129 -1.57 7.82 26.29
N ASP A 130 -2.81 7.46 26.61
CA ASP A 130 -3.41 6.18 26.19
C ASP A 130 -3.99 6.25 24.76
N GLN A 131 -4.02 7.44 24.14
CA GLN A 131 -4.29 7.60 22.71
C GLN A 131 -3.00 7.45 21.91
N VAL A 132 -3.13 6.93 20.70
CA VAL A 132 -2.00 6.58 19.83
C VAL A 132 -2.03 7.41 18.55
N VAL A 133 -0.86 7.81 18.08
CA VAL A 133 -0.61 8.23 16.69
C VAL A 133 0.32 7.19 16.09
N MET A 134 -0.02 6.65 14.93
CA MET A 134 0.72 5.53 14.37
C MET A 134 1.34 5.88 13.02
N ILE A 135 2.51 5.32 12.75
CA ILE A 135 3.20 5.39 11.48
C ILE A 135 3.68 4.01 11.05
N GLY A 136 3.84 3.81 9.75
CA GLY A 136 4.37 2.54 9.26
C GLY A 136 4.62 2.48 7.77
N GLY A 137 5.14 1.33 7.38
CA GLY A 137 5.41 0.86 6.03
C GLY A 137 5.72 -0.62 6.15
N HIS A 138 5.66 -1.38 5.06
CA HIS A 138 5.97 -2.80 5.13
C HIS A 138 7.48 -3.07 5.05
N PHE A 139 7.84 -4.24 5.55
CA PHE A 139 9.22 -4.69 5.74
C PHE A 139 9.55 -5.94 4.94
N ASP A 140 8.55 -6.63 4.40
CA ASP A 140 8.73 -7.65 3.37
C ASP A 140 8.99 -7.03 2.00
N SER A 141 9.45 -7.84 1.05
CA SER A 141 9.70 -7.43 -0.34
C SER A 141 9.69 -8.64 -1.28
N TRP A 142 9.80 -8.38 -2.57
CA TRP A 142 9.89 -9.41 -3.60
C TRP A 142 11.32 -9.93 -3.82
N GLN A 143 11.43 -11.22 -4.13
CA GLN A 143 12.68 -11.94 -4.41
C GLN A 143 13.44 -11.47 -5.67
N GLY A 144 12.90 -10.53 -6.44
CA GLY A 144 13.52 -10.06 -7.69
C GLY A 144 14.83 -9.29 -7.46
N ALA A 145 14.95 -8.61 -6.33
CA ALA A 145 16.12 -7.84 -5.93
C ALA A 145 16.23 -7.75 -4.40
N THR A 146 16.43 -6.55 -3.85
CA THR A 146 16.68 -6.33 -2.41
C THR A 146 15.60 -5.53 -1.69
N GLY A 147 14.49 -5.18 -2.35
CA GLY A 147 13.37 -4.49 -1.70
C GLY A 147 13.69 -3.05 -1.26
N ALA A 148 14.63 -2.38 -1.93
CA ALA A 148 15.19 -1.13 -1.43
C ALA A 148 14.17 0.02 -1.49
N THR A 149 13.54 0.22 -2.63
CA THR A 149 12.46 1.19 -2.84
C THR A 149 11.11 0.64 -2.39
N ASP A 150 10.97 -0.68 -2.33
CA ASP A 150 9.73 -1.39 -2.00
C ASP A 150 9.97 -2.51 -0.96
N ASN A 151 10.00 -2.20 0.34
CA ASN A 151 9.79 -0.88 0.94
C ASN A 151 10.76 -0.58 2.09
N ALA A 152 12.04 -0.93 1.91
CA ALA A 152 13.08 -0.54 2.85
C ALA A 152 13.19 0.98 2.99
N ALA A 153 12.96 1.75 1.91
CA ALA A 153 12.92 3.20 1.89
C ALA A 153 11.87 3.77 2.86
N GLY A 154 10.61 3.34 2.74
CA GLY A 154 9.53 3.77 3.63
C GLY A 154 9.78 3.34 5.07
N SER A 155 10.19 2.09 5.27
CA SER A 155 10.56 1.58 6.60
C SER A 155 11.68 2.40 7.26
N ALA A 156 12.74 2.72 6.52
CA ALA A 156 13.84 3.54 7.01
C ALA A 156 13.38 4.97 7.36
N VAL A 157 12.52 5.58 6.53
CA VAL A 157 11.94 6.90 6.79
C VAL A 157 11.10 6.89 8.07
N MET A 158 10.30 5.84 8.32
CA MET A 158 9.49 5.71 9.53
C MET A 158 10.37 5.56 10.78
N MET A 159 11.42 4.74 10.70
CA MET A 159 12.40 4.60 11.79
C MET A 159 13.12 5.92 12.05
N GLU A 160 13.51 6.64 11.00
CA GLU A 160 14.20 7.92 11.11
C GLU A 160 13.30 9.01 11.71
N ALA A 161 12.00 9.03 11.38
CA ALA A 161 11.05 9.93 12.03
C ALA A 161 10.99 9.70 13.56
N MET A 162 10.99 8.43 14.00
CA MET A 162 11.08 8.10 15.43
C MET A 162 12.41 8.57 16.04
N ARG A 163 13.53 8.39 15.33
CA ARG A 163 14.85 8.82 15.79
C ARG A 163 14.94 10.35 15.91
N ILE A 164 14.44 11.11 14.94
CA ILE A 164 14.40 12.58 14.95
C ILE A 164 13.68 13.08 16.21
N LEU A 165 12.48 12.56 16.50
CA LEU A 165 11.71 12.97 17.68
C LEU A 165 12.44 12.67 19.00
N LYS A 166 13.11 11.52 19.08
CA LYS A 166 13.95 11.18 20.24
C LYS A 166 15.16 12.11 20.37
N ALA A 167 15.82 12.43 19.25
CA ALA A 167 17.02 13.27 19.23
C ALA A 167 16.75 14.69 19.72
N ILE A 168 15.56 15.25 19.43
CA ILE A 168 15.13 16.56 19.95
C ILE A 168 14.52 16.49 21.36
N ASN A 169 14.60 15.33 22.03
CA ASN A 169 14.02 15.06 23.35
C ASN A 169 12.51 15.39 23.43
N PHE A 170 11.77 15.15 22.34
CA PHE A 170 10.34 15.44 22.30
C PHE A 170 9.56 14.58 23.29
N LYS A 171 8.56 15.20 23.93
CA LYS A 171 7.62 14.56 24.87
C LYS A 171 6.21 14.64 24.27
N PRO A 172 5.77 13.60 23.53
CA PRO A 172 4.48 13.66 22.87
C PRO A 172 3.35 13.56 23.92
N LYS A 173 2.22 14.26 23.73
CA LYS A 173 1.07 14.10 24.65
C LYS A 173 0.43 12.72 24.49
N ARG A 174 0.25 12.28 23.25
CA ARG A 174 -0.18 10.92 22.85
C ARG A 174 1.02 10.00 22.67
N THR A 175 0.83 8.70 22.81
CA THR A 175 1.85 7.72 22.45
C THR A 175 2.05 7.71 20.93
N ILE A 176 3.30 7.69 20.47
CA ILE A 176 3.63 7.52 19.04
C ILE A 176 4.08 6.08 18.84
N ARG A 177 3.41 5.35 17.95
CA ARG A 177 3.69 3.95 17.64
C ARG A 177 4.19 3.83 16.20
N ILE A 178 5.29 3.11 16.00
CA ILE A 178 5.71 2.66 14.67
C ILE A 178 5.33 1.19 14.52
N ALA A 179 4.88 0.79 13.33
CA ALA A 179 4.85 -0.60 12.93
C ALA A 179 5.49 -0.79 11.56
N LEU A 180 6.31 -1.83 11.44
CA LEU A 180 6.82 -2.34 10.18
C LEU A 180 6.14 -3.67 9.89
N TRP A 181 5.37 -3.72 8.81
CA TRP A 181 4.44 -4.82 8.53
C TRP A 181 5.11 -5.94 7.76
N SER A 182 4.82 -7.18 8.12
CA SER A 182 5.15 -8.33 7.28
C SER A 182 4.01 -8.62 6.30
N SER A 183 4.35 -9.27 5.19
CA SER A 183 3.38 -9.83 4.24
C SER A 183 2.40 -8.80 3.67
N GLU A 184 2.85 -7.57 3.41
CA GLU A 184 2.09 -6.59 2.64
C GLU A 184 1.88 -7.11 1.23
N GLU A 185 2.94 -7.62 0.62
CA GLU A 185 2.98 -8.01 -0.79
C GLU A 185 2.13 -9.25 -1.08
N GLN A 186 1.88 -10.03 -0.02
CA GLN A 186 1.03 -11.21 -0.05
C GLN A 186 -0.46 -10.87 0.12
N GLY A 187 -0.79 -9.61 0.39
CA GLY A 187 -2.17 -9.11 0.51
C GLY A 187 -2.48 -8.42 1.84
N LEU A 188 -1.55 -7.59 2.34
CA LEU A 188 -1.68 -6.80 3.56
C LEU A 188 -1.86 -7.65 4.82
N PHE A 189 -1.30 -8.86 4.86
CA PHE A 189 -1.61 -9.81 5.93
C PHE A 189 -1.16 -9.29 7.30
N GLY A 190 0.00 -8.66 7.40
CA GLY A 190 0.50 -8.07 8.65
C GLY A 190 -0.42 -7.00 9.21
N SER A 191 -0.70 -5.94 8.43
CA SER A 191 -1.54 -4.84 8.87
C SER A 191 -3.01 -5.22 9.06
N ARG A 192 -3.58 -6.07 8.18
CA ARG A 192 -4.95 -6.58 8.34
C ARG A 192 -5.10 -7.43 9.59
N ASN A 193 -4.15 -8.31 9.88
CA ASN A 193 -4.19 -9.13 11.08
C ASN A 193 -4.10 -8.26 12.34
N TYR A 194 -3.21 -7.25 12.33
CA TYR A 194 -3.10 -6.30 13.42
C TYR A 194 -4.41 -5.53 13.66
N VAL A 195 -5.00 -4.99 12.59
CA VAL A 195 -6.28 -4.29 12.65
C VAL A 195 -7.40 -5.19 13.16
N LEU A 196 -7.51 -6.42 12.65
CA LEU A 196 -8.51 -7.39 13.08
C LEU A 196 -8.42 -7.67 14.59
N ASN A 197 -7.19 -7.85 15.09
CA ASN A 197 -6.94 -8.21 16.47
C ASN A 197 -7.04 -7.03 17.45
N HIS A 198 -6.72 -5.82 17.02
CA HIS A 198 -6.71 -4.64 17.91
C HIS A 198 -7.93 -3.74 17.74
N PHE A 199 -8.43 -3.54 16.53
CA PHE A 199 -9.40 -2.47 16.24
C PHE A 199 -10.76 -2.96 15.76
N GLY A 200 -10.82 -4.11 15.09
CA GLY A 200 -12.08 -4.72 14.69
C GLY A 200 -12.03 -5.38 13.34
N ASP A 201 -13.11 -6.08 13.01
CA ASP A 201 -13.25 -6.80 11.75
C ASP A 201 -13.94 -5.92 10.69
N PRO A 202 -13.27 -5.58 9.57
CA PRO A 202 -13.87 -4.77 8.51
C PRO A 202 -15.04 -5.47 7.81
N LYS A 203 -15.18 -6.80 7.91
CA LYS A 203 -16.30 -7.53 7.30
C LYS A 203 -17.58 -7.39 8.11
N THR A 204 -17.48 -7.49 9.43
CA THR A 204 -18.63 -7.45 10.34
C THR A 204 -18.84 -6.08 10.98
N MET A 205 -17.85 -5.18 10.90
CA MET A 205 -17.79 -3.91 11.61
C MET A 205 -17.93 -4.06 13.14
N GLN A 206 -17.57 -5.22 13.69
CA GLN A 206 -17.44 -5.40 15.14
C GLN A 206 -16.14 -4.75 15.61
N LEU A 207 -16.27 -3.50 16.09
CA LEU A 207 -15.14 -2.68 16.55
C LEU A 207 -14.74 -3.02 17.98
N LYS A 208 -13.44 -2.87 18.26
CA LYS A 208 -12.84 -3.03 19.58
C LYS A 208 -12.59 -1.65 20.21
N THR A 209 -12.52 -1.58 21.53
CA THR A 209 -12.35 -0.31 22.25
C THR A 209 -11.03 0.42 21.94
N GLU A 210 -9.97 -0.31 21.55
CA GLU A 210 -8.70 0.31 21.13
C GLU A 210 -8.84 1.11 19.82
N GLN A 211 -9.84 0.80 18.99
CA GLN A 211 -10.10 1.52 17.72
C GLN A 211 -10.27 3.02 17.97
N GLU A 212 -11.00 3.38 19.02
CA GLU A 212 -11.31 4.76 19.37
C GLU A 212 -10.06 5.53 19.84
N LYS A 213 -9.05 4.81 20.34
CA LYS A 213 -7.82 5.38 20.88
C LYS A 213 -6.77 5.70 19.81
N LEU A 214 -6.88 5.15 18.61
CA LEU A 214 -5.95 5.47 17.51
C LEU A 214 -6.41 6.73 16.77
N SER A 215 -5.58 7.78 16.78
CA SER A 215 -5.90 9.09 16.17
C SER A 215 -5.81 9.04 14.66
N ALA A 216 -4.66 8.56 14.16
CA ALA A 216 -4.40 8.39 12.75
C ALA A 216 -3.26 7.39 12.55
N TYR A 217 -3.25 6.78 11.37
CA TYR A 217 -2.15 5.99 10.84
C TYR A 217 -1.59 6.68 9.58
N TYR A 218 -0.28 6.89 9.50
CA TYR A 218 0.38 7.45 8.32
C TYR A 218 1.35 6.43 7.71
N ASN A 219 1.23 6.23 6.41
CA ASN A 219 1.98 5.25 5.65
C ASN A 219 2.91 5.92 4.64
N LEU A 220 4.03 5.27 4.32
CA LEU A 220 4.90 5.65 3.21
C LEU A 220 5.36 4.38 2.50
N ASP A 221 5.02 4.29 1.23
CA ASP A 221 5.21 3.08 0.43
C ASP A 221 5.01 3.39 -1.06
N ASN A 222 5.93 4.15 -1.64
CA ASN A 222 5.95 4.52 -3.06
C ASN A 222 7.37 4.92 -3.51
N GLY A 223 8.38 4.23 -3.00
CA GLY A 223 9.77 4.42 -3.42
C GLY A 223 10.53 5.50 -2.65
N THR A 224 11.52 6.08 -3.34
CA THR A 224 12.54 6.93 -2.71
C THR A 224 12.29 8.43 -2.74
N GLY A 225 11.35 8.88 -3.57
CA GLY A 225 11.24 10.30 -3.90
C GLY A 225 10.67 11.14 -2.76
N LYS A 226 10.86 12.46 -2.87
CA LYS A 226 10.32 13.45 -1.91
C LYS A 226 8.84 13.25 -1.64
N ILE A 227 8.41 13.48 -0.41
CA ILE A 227 7.00 13.67 -0.11
C ILE A 227 6.55 15.00 -0.73
N ARG A 228 5.57 14.93 -1.62
CA ARG A 228 4.93 16.08 -2.29
C ARG A 228 3.62 16.50 -1.61
N GLY A 229 3.10 15.67 -0.70
CA GLY A 229 1.82 15.91 -0.06
C GLY A 229 1.20 14.68 0.58
N VAL A 230 -0.12 14.69 0.75
CA VAL A 230 -0.87 13.60 1.40
C VAL A 230 -2.24 13.39 0.75
N PHE A 231 -2.64 12.13 0.60
CA PHE A 231 -4.00 11.75 0.23
C PHE A 231 -4.90 11.82 1.46
N MET A 232 -6.03 12.53 1.38
CA MET A 232 -6.97 12.65 2.50
C MET A 232 -7.91 11.44 2.64
N GLN A 233 -7.83 10.45 1.75
CA GLN A 233 -8.72 9.28 1.75
C GLN A 233 -10.21 9.65 1.82
N GLY A 234 -10.63 10.72 1.12
CA GLY A 234 -12.02 11.17 1.10
C GLY A 234 -12.49 11.86 2.39
N ASN A 235 -11.58 12.17 3.31
CA ASN A 235 -11.86 12.91 4.54
C ASN A 235 -11.60 14.40 4.31
N ASP A 236 -12.62 15.16 3.93
CA ASP A 236 -12.50 16.59 3.65
C ASP A 236 -12.19 17.42 4.93
N ALA A 237 -12.66 16.96 6.09
CA ALA A 237 -12.44 17.62 7.38
C ALA A 237 -10.96 17.73 7.78
N VAL A 238 -10.05 16.93 7.21
CA VAL A 238 -8.61 17.05 7.48
C VAL A 238 -7.89 18.06 6.58
N ALA A 239 -8.55 18.60 5.55
CA ALA A 239 -7.94 19.53 4.61
C ALA A 239 -7.30 20.77 5.27
N PRO A 240 -7.98 21.54 6.15
CA PRO A 240 -7.35 22.70 6.79
C PRO A 240 -6.19 22.31 7.69
N ILE A 241 -6.24 21.13 8.31
CA ILE A 241 -5.19 20.62 9.19
C ILE A 241 -3.93 20.32 8.38
N PHE A 242 -4.06 19.53 7.31
CA PHE A 242 -2.91 19.13 6.49
C PHE A 242 -2.32 20.29 5.71
N LYS A 243 -3.14 21.25 5.23
CA LYS A 243 -2.62 22.48 4.61
C LYS A 243 -1.76 23.28 5.59
N ALA A 244 -2.23 23.46 6.83
CA ALA A 244 -1.45 24.17 7.85
C ALA A 244 -0.14 23.46 8.20
N TRP A 245 -0.13 22.11 8.25
CA TRP A 245 1.07 21.35 8.56
C TRP A 245 2.07 21.25 7.42
N LEU A 246 1.61 21.39 6.17
CA LEU A 246 2.47 21.41 4.99
C LEU A 246 3.01 22.79 4.64
N GLU A 247 2.41 23.89 5.14
CA GLU A 247 2.86 25.25 4.86
C GLU A 247 4.36 25.48 5.13
N PRO A 248 4.96 25.01 6.26
CA PRO A 248 6.40 25.14 6.49
C PRO A 248 7.30 24.41 5.48
N PHE A 249 6.73 23.46 4.72
CA PHE A 249 7.44 22.62 3.77
C PHE A 249 7.20 23.02 2.31
N LYS A 250 6.55 24.16 2.06
CA LYS A 250 6.24 24.61 0.69
C LYS A 250 7.49 24.77 -0.18
N ASP A 251 8.58 25.28 0.41
CA ASP A 251 9.84 25.50 -0.29
C ASP A 251 10.60 24.18 -0.53
N LEU A 252 10.21 23.11 0.17
CA LEU A 252 10.65 21.73 -0.09
C LEU A 252 9.73 20.99 -1.07
N GLY A 253 8.73 21.67 -1.64
CA GLY A 253 7.82 21.14 -2.65
C GLY A 253 6.73 20.21 -2.11
N ALA A 254 6.49 20.21 -0.79
CA ALA A 254 5.44 19.42 -0.15
C ALA A 254 4.19 20.27 0.09
N THR A 255 3.34 20.42 -0.93
CA THR A 255 2.19 21.34 -0.92
C THR A 255 0.85 20.67 -1.22
N THR A 256 0.88 19.42 -1.69
CA THR A 256 -0.32 18.78 -2.22
C THR A 256 -1.19 18.21 -1.10
N VAL A 257 -2.44 18.68 -1.03
CA VAL A 257 -3.49 18.07 -0.20
C VAL A 257 -4.65 17.74 -1.12
N THR A 258 -4.93 16.45 -1.31
CA THR A 258 -5.95 16.00 -2.26
C THR A 258 -7.01 15.13 -1.60
N ILE A 259 -8.28 15.35 -1.97
CA ILE A 259 -9.41 14.56 -1.49
C ILE A 259 -9.42 13.13 -2.03
N ARG A 260 -8.60 12.88 -3.06
CA ARG A 260 -8.51 11.57 -3.71
C ARG A 260 -8.08 10.48 -2.72
N ASN A 261 -8.52 9.26 -3.04
CA ASN A 261 -8.04 8.05 -2.38
C ASN A 261 -6.89 7.46 -3.17
N THR A 262 -6.00 6.79 -2.45
CA THR A 262 -5.08 5.78 -2.95
C THR A 262 -5.31 4.47 -2.17
N GLY A 263 -4.71 3.38 -2.61
CA GLY A 263 -4.85 2.07 -1.98
C GLY A 263 -3.62 1.21 -2.17
N SER A 264 -3.81 -0.10 -2.08
CA SER A 264 -2.77 -1.11 -2.30
C SER A 264 -1.55 -0.97 -1.38
N THR A 265 -1.77 -0.56 -0.14
CA THR A 265 -0.76 -0.57 0.94
C THR A 265 -1.46 -0.44 2.29
N ASP A 266 -0.72 -0.56 3.39
CA ASP A 266 -1.23 -0.87 4.74
C ASP A 266 -2.23 0.13 5.32
N HIS A 267 -2.25 1.40 4.90
CA HIS A 267 -3.21 2.39 5.42
C HIS A 267 -4.65 2.02 5.15
N VAL A 268 -4.92 1.24 4.09
CA VAL A 268 -6.28 0.79 3.77
C VAL A 268 -6.83 -0.17 4.83
N SER A 269 -5.97 -0.92 5.52
CA SER A 269 -6.38 -1.82 6.61
C SER A 269 -7.01 -1.00 7.75
N PHE A 270 -6.43 0.15 8.06
CA PHE A 270 -6.95 1.07 9.09
C PHE A 270 -8.22 1.80 8.63
N ASP A 271 -8.21 2.32 7.40
CA ASP A 271 -9.38 3.02 6.84
C ASP A 271 -10.61 2.11 6.74
N ALA A 272 -10.40 0.79 6.54
CA ALA A 272 -11.46 -0.21 6.46
C ALA A 272 -12.28 -0.38 7.75
N VAL A 273 -11.73 0.00 8.91
CA VAL A 273 -12.44 0.00 10.20
C VAL A 273 -12.72 1.41 10.72
N GLY A 274 -12.66 2.42 9.85
CA GLY A 274 -12.98 3.81 10.16
C GLY A 274 -11.92 4.55 10.99
N ILE A 275 -10.68 4.06 11.01
CA ILE A 275 -9.54 4.80 11.56
C ILE A 275 -8.96 5.68 10.44
N PRO A 276 -8.63 6.96 10.69
CA PRO A 276 -7.98 7.80 9.69
C PRO A 276 -6.61 7.25 9.28
N GLY A 277 -6.57 6.46 8.20
CA GLY A 277 -5.36 5.95 7.57
C GLY A 277 -5.00 6.80 6.36
N PHE A 278 -3.76 7.25 6.24
CA PHE A 278 -3.31 8.11 5.15
C PHE A 278 -2.03 7.58 4.53
N GLN A 279 -1.86 7.79 3.22
CA GLN A 279 -0.63 7.52 2.48
C GLN A 279 -0.07 8.86 2.01
N PHE A 280 1.23 9.07 2.18
CA PHE A 280 1.89 10.25 1.62
C PHE A 280 2.01 10.13 0.10
N ILE A 281 1.91 11.28 -0.58
CA ILE A 281 2.18 11.40 -2.01
C ILE A 281 3.69 11.54 -2.15
N GLN A 282 4.35 10.59 -2.79
CA GLN A 282 5.77 10.69 -3.12
C GLN A 282 5.97 11.05 -4.59
N ASP A 283 7.07 11.71 -4.88
CA ASP A 283 7.58 11.84 -6.23
C ASP A 283 7.87 10.44 -6.78
N PRO A 284 7.25 10.01 -7.89
CA PRO A 284 7.34 8.63 -8.33
C PRO A 284 8.75 8.20 -8.74
N MET A 285 9.63 9.14 -9.12
CA MET A 285 10.96 8.81 -9.67
C MET A 285 10.84 7.68 -10.71
N ASP A 286 11.66 6.65 -10.59
CA ASP A 286 11.60 5.44 -11.41
C ASP A 286 10.78 4.30 -10.76
N TYR A 287 9.97 4.57 -9.73
CA TYR A 287 9.29 3.55 -8.95
C TYR A 287 8.48 2.58 -9.83
N PHE A 288 7.45 3.09 -10.51
CA PHE A 288 6.60 2.25 -11.36
C PHE A 288 7.27 1.85 -12.68
N ALA A 289 8.28 2.60 -13.11
CA ALA A 289 8.91 2.44 -14.42
C ALA A 289 10.07 1.43 -14.40
N ARG A 290 10.77 1.31 -13.27
CA ARG A 290 11.91 0.42 -13.14
C ARG A 290 11.99 -0.36 -11.83
N THR A 291 11.68 0.21 -10.66
CA THR A 291 12.09 -0.44 -9.39
C THR A 291 11.02 -1.31 -8.76
N HIS A 292 9.78 -0.83 -8.62
CA HIS A 292 8.66 -1.55 -7.98
C HIS A 292 8.51 -2.96 -8.56
N HIS A 293 8.62 -3.97 -7.70
CA HIS A 293 8.49 -5.39 -8.04
C HIS A 293 9.38 -5.76 -9.22
N SER A 294 10.70 -5.56 -9.12
CA SER A 294 11.60 -5.86 -10.24
C SER A 294 13.00 -6.29 -9.79
N ASN A 295 13.78 -6.77 -10.77
CA ASN A 295 15.21 -7.01 -10.61
C ASN A 295 16.07 -5.74 -10.44
N GLN A 296 15.46 -4.56 -10.48
CA GLN A 296 16.15 -3.28 -10.35
C GLN A 296 15.95 -2.63 -8.98
N ASP A 297 15.21 -3.27 -8.07
CA ASP A 297 14.93 -2.72 -6.73
C ASP A 297 16.10 -2.86 -5.76
N THR A 298 17.08 -1.97 -5.93
CA THR A 298 18.41 -2.03 -5.32
C THR A 298 18.72 -0.77 -4.53
N TYR A 299 19.64 -0.89 -3.57
CA TYR A 299 20.07 0.23 -2.72
C TYR A 299 20.49 1.47 -3.53
N ASP A 300 21.15 1.27 -4.67
CA ASP A 300 21.61 2.35 -5.56
C ASP A 300 20.48 3.22 -6.13
N ARG A 301 19.22 2.78 -5.99
CA ARG A 301 18.04 3.54 -6.40
C ARG A 301 17.57 4.52 -5.34
N LEU A 302 18.15 4.50 -4.14
CA LEU A 302 17.77 5.40 -3.06
C LEU A 302 18.41 6.78 -3.21
N VAL A 303 17.61 7.81 -3.01
CA VAL A 303 18.00 9.23 -3.01
C VAL A 303 17.97 9.73 -1.57
N GLU A 304 19.15 9.76 -0.95
CA GLU A 304 19.28 10.04 0.49
C GLU A 304 18.62 11.37 0.91
N ASP A 305 18.82 12.45 0.16
CA ASP A 305 18.27 13.76 0.51
C ASP A 305 16.74 13.81 0.42
N ASP A 306 16.15 13.03 -0.47
CA ASP A 306 14.69 12.89 -0.58
C ASP A 306 14.13 12.10 0.61
N LEU A 307 14.82 11.05 1.04
CA LEU A 307 14.45 10.28 2.23
C LEU A 307 14.58 11.12 3.51
N LYS A 308 15.60 11.98 3.63
CA LYS A 308 15.72 12.95 4.74
C LYS A 308 14.55 13.93 4.76
N GLN A 309 14.16 14.44 3.59
CA GLN A 309 12.99 15.32 3.47
C GLN A 309 11.71 14.59 3.89
N ALA A 310 11.53 13.34 3.44
CA ALA A 310 10.38 12.53 3.80
C ALA A 310 10.30 12.29 5.31
N ALA A 311 11.40 11.88 5.95
CA ALA A 311 11.47 11.64 7.39
C ALA A 311 11.16 12.90 8.21
N THR A 312 11.63 14.07 7.76
CA THR A 312 11.33 15.35 8.40
C THR A 312 9.83 15.68 8.36
N ILE A 313 9.19 15.46 7.22
CA ILE A 313 7.75 15.70 7.07
C ILE A 313 6.93 14.70 7.89
N VAL A 314 7.26 13.41 7.85
CA VAL A 314 6.60 12.38 8.66
C VAL A 314 6.72 12.72 10.15
N ALA A 315 7.92 13.07 10.62
CA ALA A 315 8.17 13.49 12.00
C ALA A 315 7.31 14.71 12.39
N SER A 316 7.18 15.70 11.52
CA SER A 316 6.34 16.88 11.75
C SER A 316 4.85 16.54 11.81
N PHE A 317 4.36 15.65 10.95
CA PHE A 317 2.97 15.19 10.98
C PHE A 317 2.66 14.50 12.32
N VAL A 318 3.48 13.54 12.76
CA VAL A 318 3.23 12.86 14.04
C VAL A 318 3.45 13.76 15.24
N TYR A 319 4.42 14.70 15.19
CA TYR A 319 4.61 15.73 16.20
C TYR A 319 3.30 16.49 16.38
N ASN A 320 2.75 17.04 15.30
CA ASN A 320 1.53 17.83 15.35
C ASN A 320 0.33 16.99 15.79
N THR A 321 0.11 15.81 15.22
CA THR A 321 -1.01 14.92 15.60
C THR A 321 -0.94 14.53 17.08
N SER A 322 0.26 14.27 17.59
CA SER A 322 0.45 13.90 19.01
C SER A 322 0.13 15.05 19.97
N GLN A 323 0.24 16.30 19.52
CA GLN A 323 0.05 17.51 20.35
C GLN A 323 -1.34 18.12 20.30
N ARG A 324 -2.14 17.79 19.27
CA ARG A 324 -3.51 18.26 19.12
C ARG A 324 -4.34 17.98 20.38
N GLU A 325 -5.26 18.86 20.71
CA GLU A 325 -6.22 18.57 21.79
C GLU A 325 -7.21 17.48 21.35
N GLN A 326 -7.71 17.59 20.12
CA GLN A 326 -8.66 16.66 19.54
C GLN A 326 -7.97 15.58 18.68
N MET A 327 -8.58 14.39 18.63
CA MET A 327 -8.24 13.36 17.66
C MET A 327 -8.36 13.89 16.22
N MET A 328 -7.76 13.18 15.26
CA MET A 328 -8.00 13.51 13.86
C MET A 328 -9.49 13.29 13.53
N PRO A 329 -10.11 14.21 12.75
CA PRO A 329 -11.47 14.04 12.26
C PRO A 329 -11.63 12.68 11.58
N ARG A 330 -12.71 11.97 11.89
CA ARG A 330 -13.06 10.69 11.28
C ARG A 330 -14.16 10.89 10.26
N LYS A 331 -14.13 10.09 9.19
CA LYS A 331 -15.26 9.94 8.27
C LYS A 331 -16.38 9.14 8.96
N GLU A 332 -17.54 9.10 8.32
CA GLU A 332 -18.55 8.09 8.65
C GLU A 332 -17.93 6.68 8.58
N LEU A 333 -18.37 5.80 9.49
CA LEU A 333 -17.89 4.42 9.50
C LEU A 333 -18.18 3.74 8.17
N PRO A 334 -17.22 2.98 7.63
CA PRO A 334 -17.47 2.12 6.47
C PRO A 334 -18.65 1.19 6.73
N LYS A 335 -19.44 0.93 5.69
CA LYS A 335 -20.47 -0.10 5.76
C LYS A 335 -19.79 -1.46 5.72
N ALA A 336 -20.28 -2.40 6.52
CA ALA A 336 -19.89 -3.79 6.44
C ALA A 336 -19.98 -4.26 4.97
N THR A 337 -18.85 -4.68 4.40
CA THR A 337 -18.86 -5.31 3.09
C THR A 337 -19.50 -6.68 3.26
N ALA A 338 -20.73 -6.84 2.77
CA ALA A 338 -21.31 -8.17 2.58
C ALA A 338 -20.28 -9.01 1.82
N ALA A 339 -19.96 -10.19 2.34
CA ALA A 339 -18.98 -11.07 1.74
C ALA A 339 -19.31 -11.22 0.24
N LEU A 340 -18.40 -10.76 -0.62
CA LEU A 340 -18.42 -11.16 -2.01
C LEU A 340 -18.01 -12.64 -1.98
N ASN A 341 -19.03 -13.50 -2.04
CA ASN A 341 -18.90 -14.96 -2.14
C ASN A 341 -17.97 -15.37 -3.28
#